data_AF-A0A293NJ48-F1
#
_entry.id   AF-A0A293NJ48-F1
#
_cell.length_a   1.000
_cell.length_b   1.000
_cell.length_c   1.000
_cell.angle_alpha   90.00
_cell.angle_beta   90.00
_cell.angle_gamma   90.00
#
_symmetry.space_group_name_H-M   'P 1'
#
loop_
_entity.id
_entity.type
_entity.pdbx_description
1 polymer ?
#
loop_
_entity_poly.entity_id
_entity_poly.type
_entity_poly.pdbx_seq_one_letter_code
_entity_poly.pdbx_strand_id
1 'polypeptide(L)' 'MPLYEYRCEEDGSTLTLLRPMAQANDPVEDPDGQGRTFVRVHSTFMVEAPASSQTGFSVDGGGCGCGRGGCSH' A
#
# COMPACT_ATOMS: atom_id res chain seq x y z
N MET A 1 4.59 -16.74 9.09
CA MET A 1 4.34 -16.71 7.64
C MET A 1 3.42 -15.54 7.33
N PRO A 2 3.63 -14.81 6.22
CA PRO A 2 2.76 -13.71 5.84
C PRO A 2 1.35 -14.18 5.47
N LEU A 3 0.40 -13.27 5.65
CA LEU A 3 -1.00 -13.43 5.28
C LEU A 3 -1.21 -12.79 3.91
N TYR A 4 -1.83 -13.52 2.98
CA TYR A 4 -2.15 -13.03 1.65
C TYR A 4 -3.64 -13.15 1.37
N GLU A 5 -4.16 -12.15 0.66
CA GLU A 5 -5.52 -12.13 0.16
C GLU A 5 -5.56 -12.53 -1.31
N TYR A 6 -6.55 -13.34 -1.67
CA TYR A 6 -6.80 -13.76 -3.03
C TYR A 6 -8.26 -13.48 -3.37
N ARG A 7 -8.50 -13.09 -4.63
CA ARG A 7 -9.83 -12.79 -5.15
C ARG A 7 -10.15 -13.70 -6.32
N CYS A 8 -11.37 -14.23 -6.34
CA CYS A 8 -11.91 -14.98 -7.45
C CYS A 8 -12.25 -14.03 -8.59
N GLU A 9 -11.86 -14.37 -9.82
CA GLU A 9 -12.14 -13.54 -10.99
C GLU A 9 -13.59 -13.68 -11.48
N GLU A 10 -14.24 -14.80 -11.19
CA GLU A 10 -15.59 -15.12 -11.70
C GLU A 10 -16.70 -14.43 -10.90
N ASP A 11 -16.60 -14.41 -9.57
CA ASP A 11 -17.64 -13.90 -8.68
C ASP A 11 -17.17 -12.75 -7.77
N GLY A 12 -15.86 -12.51 -7.70
CA GLY A 12 -15.27 -11.48 -6.84
C GLY A 12 -15.12 -11.87 -5.37
N SER A 13 -15.40 -13.12 -4.99
CA SER A 13 -15.20 -13.63 -3.63
C SER A 13 -13.75 -13.51 -3.19
N THR A 14 -13.51 -13.28 -1.90
CA THR A 14 -12.16 -13.14 -1.34
C THR A 14 -11.86 -14.24 -0.32
N LEU A 15 -10.61 -14.69 -0.31
CA LEU A 15 -10.10 -15.64 0.68
C LEU A 15 -8.74 -15.19 1.20
N THR A 16 -8.41 -15.59 2.42
CA THR A 16 -7.17 -15.20 3.08
C THR A 16 -6.39 -16.44 3.51
N LEU A 17 -5.11 -16.51 3.12
CA LEU A 17 -4.27 -17.69 3.38
C LEU A 17 -2.89 -17.29 3.93
N LEU A 18 -2.43 -18.08 4.89
CA LEU A 18 -1.07 -18.03 5.42
C LEU A 18 -0.17 -18.88 4.52
N ARG A 19 0.73 -18.24 3.76
CA ARG A 19 1.66 -18.94 2.86
C ARG A 19 3.08 -18.37 2.95
N PRO A 20 4.10 -19.18 2.67
CA PRO A 20 5.45 -18.65 2.45
C PRO A 20 5.48 -17.84 1.15
N MET A 21 6.35 -16.82 1.10
CA MET A 21 6.46 -15.91 -0.04
C MET A 21 6.70 -16.64 -1.38
N ALA A 22 7.42 -17.76 -1.35
CA ALA A 22 7.70 -18.59 -2.51
C ALA A 22 6.44 -19.16 -3.19
N GLN A 23 5.37 -19.39 -2.42
CA GLN A 23 4.11 -19.99 -2.90
C GLN A 23 3.01 -18.95 -3.10
N ALA A 24 3.34 -17.66 -2.98
CA ALA A 24 2.35 -16.59 -3.00
C ALA A 24 1.75 -16.34 -4.39
N ASN A 25 2.36 -16.86 -5.46
CA ASN A 25 1.85 -16.77 -6.83
C ASN A 25 1.28 -18.11 -7.33
N ASP A 26 1.34 -19.17 -6.50
CA ASP A 26 0.84 -20.48 -6.90
C ASP A 26 -0.69 -20.46 -6.95
N PRO A 27 -1.29 -21.17 -7.92
CA PRO A 27 -2.74 -21.25 -8.06
C PRO A 27 -3.37 -21.77 -6.77
N VAL A 28 -4.51 -21.20 -6.42
CA VAL A 28 -5.25 -21.56 -5.21
C VAL A 28 -6.44 -22.40 -5.63
N GLU A 29 -6.56 -23.59 -5.05
CA GLU A 29 -7.76 -24.40 -5.19
C GLU A 29 -8.93 -23.77 -4.45
N ASP A 30 -10.11 -23.84 -5.07
CA ASP A 30 -11.35 -23.35 -4.50
C ASP A 30 -11.78 -24.21 -3.30
N PRO A 31 -12.00 -23.61 -2.10
CA PRO A 31 -12.42 -24.37 -0.93
C PRO A 31 -13.80 -25.00 -1.08
N ASP A 32 -14.66 -24.46 -1.95
CA ASP A 32 -15.99 -24.99 -2.25
C ASP A 32 -15.97 -26.07 -3.35
N GLY A 33 -14.81 -26.36 -3.94
CA GLY A 33 -14.64 -27.37 -4.99
C GLY A 33 -15.33 -27.02 -6.32
N GLN A 34 -15.63 -25.75 -6.56
CA GLN A 34 -16.37 -25.28 -7.74
C GLN A 34 -15.49 -25.03 -8.97
N GLY A 35 -14.19 -25.33 -8.88
CA GLY A 35 -13.23 -25.09 -9.97
C GLY A 35 -12.90 -23.61 -10.21
N ARG A 36 -13.24 -22.73 -9.26
CA ARG A 36 -12.95 -21.30 -9.35
C ARG A 36 -11.47 -21.00 -9.20
N THR A 37 -10.99 -19.98 -9.90
CA THR A 37 -9.60 -19.54 -9.83
C THR A 37 -9.45 -18.27 -9.01
N PHE A 38 -8.56 -18.30 -8.02
CA PHE A 38 -8.24 -17.13 -7.19
C PHE A 38 -6.85 -16.59 -7.52
N VAL A 39 -6.78 -15.28 -7.75
CA VAL A 39 -5.54 -14.55 -8.02
C VAL A 39 -5.12 -13.73 -6.81
N ARG A 40 -3.81 -13.62 -6.54
CA ARG A 40 -3.31 -12.83 -5.42
C ARG A 40 -3.61 -11.35 -5.65
N VAL A 41 -4.28 -10.72 -4.70
CA VAL A 41 -4.48 -9.27 -4.70
C VAL A 41 -3.41 -8.61 -3.84
N HIS A 42 -2.84 -7.51 -4.31
CA HIS A 42 -1.94 -6.71 -3.49
C HIS A 42 -2.80 -5.82 -2.58
N SER A 43 -2.85 -6.12 -1.29
CA SER A 43 -3.56 -5.28 -0.32
C SER A 43 -2.85 -3.94 -0.18
N THR A 44 -3.46 -2.86 -0.67
CA THR A 44 -3.04 -1.49 -0.36
C THR A 44 -3.51 -1.16 1.05
N PHE A 45 -2.63 -1.28 2.04
CA PHE A 45 -2.88 -0.70 3.36
C PHE A 45 -2.27 0.70 3.41
N MET A 46 -3.08 1.69 3.76
CA MET A 46 -2.61 3.04 4.02
C MET A 46 -2.04 3.08 5.45
N VAL A 47 -0.74 3.33 5.58
CA VAL A 47 -0.15 3.70 6.87
C VAL A 47 -0.37 5.19 7.07
N GLU A 48 -1.35 5.54 7.90
CA GLU A 48 -1.42 6.88 8.45
C GLU A 48 -0.37 6.94 9.57
N ALA A 49 0.78 7.55 9.29
CA ALA A 49 1.75 7.82 10.34
C ALA A 49 1.11 8.79 11.34
N PRO A 50 1.17 8.54 12.66
CA PRO A 50 0.70 9.52 13.62
C PRO A 50 1.47 10.80 13.36
N ALA A 51 0.75 11.90 13.13
CA ALA A 51 1.34 13.23 13.03
C ALA A 51 2.20 13.40 14.28
N SER A 52 3.52 13.40 14.10
CA SER A 52 4.42 13.77 15.18
C SER A 52 4.00 15.17 15.57
N SER A 53 3.48 15.33 16.79
CA SER A 53 3.17 16.62 17.37
C SER A 53 4.40 17.50 17.18
N GLN A 54 4.36 18.42 16.22
CA GLN A 54 5.38 19.44 16.07
C GLN A 54 5.21 20.37 17.27
N THR A 55 5.89 20.03 18.36
CA THR A 55 6.09 20.93 19.47
C THR A 55 6.91 22.10 18.97
N GLY A 56 6.21 23.19 18.65
CA GLY A 56 6.69 24.57 18.61
C GLY A 56 7.70 24.90 17.52
N PHE A 57 7.33 25.82 16.62
CA PHE A 57 7.99 27.13 16.50
C PHE A 57 6.98 28.10 15.87
N SER A 58 6.62 29.15 16.61
CA SER A 58 5.94 30.31 16.03
C SER A 58 6.94 31.04 15.14
N VAL A 59 6.81 30.93 13.83
CA VAL A 59 7.47 31.83 12.88
C VAL A 59 6.47 32.93 12.53
N ASP A 60 6.45 33.94 13.39
CA ASP A 60 5.97 35.27 13.04
C ASP A 60 6.92 35.87 12.00
N GLY A 61 6.36 36.40 10.92
CA GLY A 61 6.97 37.50 10.17
C GLY A 61 8.18 37.19 9.27
N GLY A 62 7.91 37.13 7.96
CA GLY A 62 8.63 38.01 7.02
C GLY A 62 9.89 37.48 6.32
N GLY A 63 9.91 37.66 5.00
CA GLY A 63 11.12 38.07 4.30
C GLY A 63 11.83 36.97 3.51
N CYS A 64 11.55 36.95 2.20
CA CYS A 64 12.23 36.21 1.16
C CYS A 64 13.77 36.32 1.26
N GLY A 65 14.44 35.21 1.58
CA GLY A 65 15.89 35.08 1.64
C GLY A 65 16.47 34.78 0.26
N CYS A 66 17.14 35.79 -0.29
CA CYS A 66 18.02 35.77 -1.45
C CYS A 66 18.82 34.46 -1.62
N GLY A 67 18.65 33.82 -2.78
CA GLY A 67 19.46 32.67 -3.13
C GLY A 67 19.05 31.99 -4.44
N ARG A 68 19.33 32.63 -5.58
CA ARG A 68 19.91 31.99 -6.79
C ARG A 68 20.07 33.03 -7.89
N GLY A 69 21.29 33.14 -8.39
CA GLY A 69 21.71 34.13 -9.36
C GLY A 69 21.19 33.86 -10.78
N GLY A 70 21.12 34.97 -11.52
CA GLY A 70 21.47 35.09 -12.93
C GLY A 70 20.72 34.25 -13.95
N CYS A 71 19.80 34.90 -14.68
CA CYS A 71 19.68 34.74 -16.13
C CYS A 71 19.30 36.09 -16.75
N SER A 72 20.14 36.53 -17.67
CA SER A 72 20.10 37.76 -18.46
C SER A 72 19.19 37.63 -19.68
N HIS A 73 18.08 38.37 -19.73
CA HIS A 73 17.65 39.28 -20.81
C HIS A 73 16.33 39.95 -20.37
#